data_AF-A0A934PT19-F1
#
_entry.id   AF-A0A934PT19-F1
#
_cell.length_a   1.000
_cell.length_b   1.000
_cell.length_c   1.000
_cell.angle_alpha   90.00
_cell.angle_beta   90.00
_cell.angle_gamma   90.00
#
_symmetry.space_group_name_H-M   'P 1'
#
loop_
_entity.id
_entity.type
_entity.pdbx_description
1 polymer ?
#
loop_
_entity_poly.entity_id
_entity_poly.type
_entity_poly.pdbx_seq_one_letter_code
_entity_poly.pdbx_strand_id
1 'polypeptide(L)'
;MYAEDNAKYVFSASGPNDILYNQYKIASSSTDQKKIDELRMLEQALKYKFRQKKNKLKINSQNFLNKSQINLYKIYSDSLIITDSLIIAEDMRLRRSFIAANKATFYTPYLINQAADLFENYDFYKNVLGNLNEKIKESSYTKEAEERLKAVTKLYKGAKVPEIAGQDIKRQEYQNRLQ
;
A
#
# COMPACT_ATOMS: atom_id res chain seq x y z
N MET A 1 -6.71 14.85 6.39
CA MET A 1 -5.52 15.54 6.93
C MET A 1 -5.69 15.58 8.42
N TYR A 2 -4.82 14.92 9.18
CA TYR A 2 -4.82 15.02 10.65
C TYR A 2 -3.95 16.21 11.05
N ALA A 3 -4.50 17.14 11.83
CA ALA A 3 -3.76 18.22 12.44
C ALA A 3 -3.58 17.89 13.92
N GLU A 4 -2.34 17.72 14.36
CA GLU A 4 -1.98 17.41 15.74
C GLU A 4 -2.24 18.64 16.61
N ASP A 5 -2.85 18.42 17.78
CA ASP A 5 -3.18 19.49 18.72
C ASP A 5 -1.92 20.29 19.09
N ASN A 6 -2.02 21.62 19.07
CA ASN A 6 -0.92 22.56 19.35
C ASN A 6 0.27 22.50 18.39
N ALA A 7 0.20 21.76 17.28
CA ALA A 7 1.22 21.80 16.25
C ALA A 7 1.07 23.00 15.32
N LYS A 8 2.20 23.56 14.88
CA LYS A 8 2.26 24.62 13.88
C LYS A 8 2.48 23.98 12.50
N TYR A 9 1.76 24.48 11.51
CA TYR A 9 1.87 24.04 10.12
C TYR A 9 2.08 25.24 9.21
N VAL A 10 3.10 25.18 8.36
CA VAL A 10 3.40 26.18 7.35
C VAL A 10 3.35 25.50 6.00
N PHE A 11 2.44 25.97 5.15
CA PHE A 11 2.25 25.50 3.79
C PHE A 11 3.00 26.41 2.84
N SER A 12 3.82 25.83 1.97
CA SER A 12 4.58 26.58 0.97
C SER A 12 4.39 25.96 -0.41
N ALA A 13 3.94 26.78 -1.36
CA ALA A 13 3.71 26.43 -2.75
C ALA A 13 4.43 27.42 -3.64
N SER A 14 5.02 26.96 -4.74
CA SER A 14 5.75 27.82 -5.69
C SER A 14 4.82 28.44 -6.73
N GLY A 15 3.58 27.95 -6.81
CA GLY A 15 2.54 28.48 -7.68
C GLY A 15 1.21 27.70 -7.59
N PRO A 16 0.20 28.11 -8.38
CA PRO A 16 -1.14 27.50 -8.34
C PRO A 16 -1.14 26.00 -8.68
N ASN A 17 -0.23 25.55 -9.54
CA ASN A 17 -0.10 24.14 -9.89
C ASN A 17 0.27 23.27 -8.68
N ASP A 18 1.16 23.76 -7.81
CA ASP A 18 1.54 23.01 -6.60
C ASP A 18 0.36 22.83 -5.65
N ILE A 19 -0.57 23.79 -5.63
CA ILE A 19 -1.81 23.71 -4.85
C ILE A 19 -2.77 22.71 -5.49
N LEU A 20 -3.04 22.87 -6.79
CA LEU A 20 -3.99 22.04 -7.53
C LEU A 20 -3.64 20.55 -7.49
N TYR A 21 -2.34 20.23 -7.60
CA TYR A 21 -1.84 18.86 -7.64
C TYR A 21 -1.31 18.36 -6.28
N ASN A 22 -1.57 19.08 -5.18
CA ASN A 22 -1.11 18.72 -3.84
C ASN A 22 0.42 18.48 -3.73
N GLN A 23 1.22 19.28 -4.45
CA GLN A 23 2.69 19.24 -4.45
C GLN A 23 3.32 20.30 -3.53
N TYR A 24 2.51 20.95 -2.68
CA TYR A 24 2.99 21.91 -1.69
C TYR A 24 3.85 21.23 -0.61
N LYS A 25 4.79 22.01 -0.06
CA LYS A 25 5.61 21.60 1.09
C LYS A 25 4.88 21.97 2.37
N ILE A 26 4.91 21.06 3.35
CA ILE A 26 4.40 21.30 4.70
C ILE A 26 5.60 21.29 5.64
N ALA A 27 5.92 22.42 6.26
CA ALA A 27 6.81 22.45 7.41
C ALA A 27 5.95 22.40 8.68
N SER A 28 6.21 21.44 9.58
CA SER A 28 5.39 21.26 10.76
C SER A 28 6.18 20.91 12.01
N SER A 29 5.69 21.34 13.17
CA SER A 29 6.17 20.87 14.47
C SER A 29 5.58 19.51 14.87
N SER A 30 4.51 19.05 14.20
CA SER A 30 3.80 17.80 14.47
C SER A 30 4.70 16.57 14.32
N THR A 31 4.60 15.67 15.28
CA THR A 31 5.28 14.38 15.29
C THR A 31 4.72 13.48 14.20
N ASP A 32 3.38 13.43 14.05
CA ASP A 32 2.72 12.63 13.02
C ASP A 32 3.05 13.13 11.62
N GLN A 33 3.07 14.45 11.40
CA GLN A 33 3.43 15.00 10.08
C GLN A 33 4.86 14.63 9.69
N LYS A 34 5.81 14.71 10.64
CA LYS A 34 7.21 14.28 10.39
C LYS A 34 7.29 12.80 9.99
N LYS A 35 6.47 11.94 10.61
CA LYS A 35 6.40 10.51 10.26
C LYS A 35 5.79 10.26 8.89
N ILE A 36 4.78 11.04 8.51
CA ILE A 36 4.22 11.02 7.16
C ILE A 36 5.29 11.45 6.14
N ASP A 37 6.05 12.49 6.44
CA ASP A 37 7.10 12.98 5.54
C ASP A 37 8.26 11.98 5.42
N GLU A 38 8.64 11.32 6.51
CA GLU A 38 9.61 10.20 6.51
C GLU A 38 9.17 9.09 5.55
N LEU A 39 7.92 8.63 5.64
CA LEU A 39 7.40 7.61 4.72
C LEU A 39 7.41 8.09 3.27
N ARG A 40 6.95 9.32 3.00
CA ARG A 40 6.95 9.91 1.65
C ARG A 40 8.34 9.97 1.05
N MET A 41 9.35 10.33 1.85
CA MET A 41 10.74 10.32 1.40
C MET A 41 11.21 8.91 1.03
N LEU A 42 10.86 7.89 1.84
CA LEU A 42 11.18 6.50 1.55
C LEU A 42 10.48 5.99 0.29
N GLU A 43 9.19 6.30 0.11
CA GLU A 43 8.43 5.96 -1.11
C GLU A 43 9.04 6.62 -2.36
N GLN A 44 9.45 7.89 -2.26
CA GLN A 44 10.12 8.59 -3.37
C GLN A 44 11.48 7.97 -3.70
N ALA A 45 12.28 7.63 -2.69
CA ALA A 45 13.56 6.96 -2.89
C ALA A 45 13.38 5.60 -3.57
N LEU A 46 12.34 4.84 -3.17
CA LEU A 46 11.97 3.57 -3.79
C LEU A 46 11.59 3.75 -5.26
N LYS A 47 10.69 4.69 -5.56
CA LYS A 47 10.27 5.04 -6.92
C LYS A 47 11.46 5.46 -7.79
N TYR A 48 12.35 6.28 -7.25
CA TYR A 48 13.57 6.71 -7.95
C TYR A 48 14.49 5.53 -8.28
N LYS A 49 14.78 4.67 -7.30
CA LYS A 49 15.60 3.46 -7.48
C LYS A 49 15.06 2.58 -8.62
N PHE A 50 13.75 2.33 -8.61
CA PHE A 50 13.12 1.51 -9.64
C PHE A 50 13.02 2.19 -11.00
N ARG A 51 12.79 3.50 -11.06
CA ARG A 51 12.86 4.27 -12.30
C ARG A 51 14.25 4.14 -12.95
N GLN A 52 15.31 4.23 -12.16
CA GLN A 52 16.68 4.04 -12.67
C GLN A 52 16.91 2.61 -13.18
N LYS A 53 16.41 1.60 -12.44
CA LYS A 53 16.47 0.20 -12.89
C LYS A 53 15.72 0.01 -14.22
N LYS A 54 14.50 0.52 -14.36
CA LYS A 54 13.72 0.44 -15.60
C LYS A 54 14.42 1.15 -16.77
N ASN A 55 14.98 2.33 -16.53
CA ASN A 55 15.74 3.06 -17.56
C ASN A 55 16.93 2.23 -18.06
N LYS A 56 17.70 1.64 -17.15
CA LYS A 56 18.83 0.78 -17.51
C LYS A 56 18.39 -0.46 -18.31
N LEU A 57 17.31 -1.12 -17.89
CA LEU A 57 16.75 -2.26 -18.61
C LEU A 57 16.27 -1.87 -20.02
N LYS A 58 15.61 -0.71 -20.16
CA LYS A 58 15.14 -0.18 -21.45
C LYS A 58 16.29 0.12 -22.40
N ILE A 59 17.34 0.79 -21.91
CA ILE A 59 18.55 1.08 -22.70
C ILE A 59 19.19 -0.23 -23.17
N ASN A 60 19.36 -1.19 -22.28
CA ASN A 60 19.96 -2.49 -22.63
C ASN A 60 19.10 -3.28 -23.62
N SER A 61 17.78 -3.31 -23.42
CA SER A 61 16.85 -3.94 -24.36
C SER A 61 17.01 -3.37 -25.76
N GLN A 62 16.99 -2.05 -25.92
CA GLN A 62 17.18 -1.40 -27.22
C GLN A 62 18.55 -1.70 -27.83
N ASN A 63 19.62 -1.71 -27.02
CA ASN A 63 20.96 -2.04 -27.49
C ASN A 63 21.05 -3.48 -28.02
N PHE A 64 20.40 -4.45 -27.35
CA PHE A 64 20.39 -5.85 -27.81
C PHE A 64 19.53 -6.04 -29.06
N LEU A 65 18.44 -5.29 -29.19
CA LEU A 65 17.64 -5.26 -30.41
C LEU A 65 18.48 -4.76 -31.60
N ASN A 66 19.18 -3.63 -31.44
CA ASN A 66 20.02 -3.04 -32.48
C ASN A 66 21.18 -3.97 -32.89
N LYS A 67 21.69 -4.79 -31.97
CA LYS A 67 22.74 -5.79 -32.22
C LYS A 67 22.21 -7.13 -32.73
N SER A 68 20.91 -7.24 -33.04
CA SER A 68 20.25 -8.49 -33.46
C SER A 68 20.37 -9.64 -32.44
N GLN A 69 20.58 -9.33 -31.16
CA GLN A 69 20.67 -10.30 -30.08
C GLN A 69 19.29 -10.58 -29.47
N ILE A 70 18.42 -11.24 -30.25
CA ILE A 70 16.98 -11.38 -29.96
C ILE A 70 16.70 -12.05 -28.60
N ASN A 71 17.47 -13.06 -28.20
CA ASN A 71 17.26 -13.73 -26.91
C ASN A 71 17.52 -12.78 -25.73
N LEU A 72 18.57 -11.97 -25.81
CA LEU A 72 18.87 -10.97 -24.77
C LEU A 72 17.85 -9.83 -24.77
N TYR A 73 17.40 -9.39 -25.95
CA TYR A 73 16.32 -8.42 -26.07
C TYR A 73 15.05 -8.88 -25.34
N LYS A 74 14.63 -10.14 -25.56
CA LYS A 74 13.45 -10.73 -24.90
C LYS A 74 13.60 -10.74 -23.37
N ILE A 75 14.70 -11.27 -22.85
CA ILE A 75 14.97 -11.33 -21.41
C ILE A 75 14.88 -9.95 -20.75
N TYR A 76 15.48 -8.93 -21.38
CA TYR A 76 15.45 -7.57 -20.84
C TYR A 76 14.08 -6.90 -20.95
N SER A 77 13.32 -7.21 -22.00
CA SER A 77 11.94 -6.74 -22.16
C SER A 77 11.01 -7.37 -21.13
N ASP A 78 11.11 -8.67 -20.89
CA ASP A 78 10.33 -9.37 -19.84
C ASP A 78 10.69 -8.83 -18.44
N SER A 79 11.98 -8.53 -18.21
CA SER A 79 12.45 -7.92 -16.97
C SER A 79 11.83 -6.54 -16.69
N LEU A 80 11.42 -5.78 -17.72
CA LEU A 80 10.71 -4.50 -17.53
C LEU A 80 9.34 -4.73 -16.87
N ILE A 81 8.59 -5.74 -17.31
CA ILE A 81 7.27 -6.09 -16.77
C ILE A 81 7.41 -6.58 -15.32
N ILE A 82 8.39 -7.45 -15.06
CA ILE A 82 8.68 -7.95 -13.72
C ILE A 82 9.02 -6.79 -12.77
N THR A 83 9.77 -5.79 -13.25
CA THR A 83 10.16 -4.64 -12.44
C THR A 83 8.94 -3.84 -11.95
N ASP A 84 7.87 -3.73 -12.73
CA ASP A 84 6.65 -3.05 -12.30
C ASP A 84 5.94 -3.78 -11.16
N SER A 85 5.88 -5.11 -11.24
CA SER A 85 5.32 -5.93 -10.15
C SER A 85 6.15 -5.82 -8.87
N LEU A 86 7.48 -5.74 -8.99
CA LEU A 86 8.39 -5.55 -7.86
C LEU A 86 8.20 -4.19 -7.18
N ILE A 87 7.90 -3.12 -7.92
CA ILE A 87 7.64 -1.80 -7.32
C ILE A 87 6.45 -1.88 -6.37
N ILE A 88 5.35 -2.47 -6.82
CA ILE A 88 4.12 -2.61 -6.04
C ILE A 88 4.39 -3.44 -4.78
N ALA A 89 5.05 -4.59 -4.94
CA ALA A 89 5.37 -5.47 -3.81
C ALA A 89 6.29 -4.79 -2.77
N GLU A 90 7.28 -4.03 -3.24
CA GLU A 90 8.20 -3.29 -2.37
C GLU A 90 7.52 -2.10 -1.67
N ASP A 91 6.61 -1.40 -2.33
CA ASP A 91 5.82 -0.33 -1.72
C ASP A 91 4.93 -0.87 -0.59
N MET A 92 4.23 -1.97 -0.84
CA MET A 92 3.45 -2.66 0.21
C MET A 92 4.33 -3.10 1.37
N ARG A 93 5.51 -3.67 1.08
CA ARG A 93 6.48 -4.08 2.12
C ARG A 93 6.95 -2.89 2.95
N LEU A 94 7.30 -1.78 2.30
CA LEU A 94 7.71 -0.54 2.96
C LEU A 94 6.61 -0.03 3.91
N ARG A 95 5.36 0.02 3.43
CA ARG A 95 4.20 0.43 4.22
C ARG A 95 3.98 -0.48 5.43
N ARG A 96 4.04 -1.81 5.26
CA ARG A 96 3.93 -2.76 6.38
C ARG A 96 5.04 -2.57 7.41
N SER A 97 6.29 -2.40 6.98
CA SER A 97 7.41 -2.12 7.88
C SER A 97 7.22 -0.82 8.64
N PHE A 98 6.74 0.23 7.97
CA PHE A 98 6.44 1.51 8.60
C PHE A 98 5.32 1.39 9.65
N ILE A 99 4.22 0.71 9.31
CA ILE A 99 3.11 0.41 10.23
C ILE A 99 3.61 -0.34 11.47
N ALA A 100 4.44 -1.37 11.28
CA ALA A 100 4.97 -2.18 12.37
C ALA A 100 5.84 -1.35 13.34
N ALA A 101 6.60 -0.39 12.83
CA ALA A 101 7.47 0.48 13.60
C ALA A 101 6.76 1.69 14.24
N ASN A 102 5.62 2.13 13.71
CA ASN A 102 4.97 3.40 14.09
C ASN A 102 3.51 3.22 14.57
N LYS A 103 3.23 2.17 15.35
CA LYS A 103 1.88 1.82 15.85
C LYS A 103 1.18 2.91 16.66
N ALA A 104 1.91 3.91 17.15
CA ALA A 104 1.39 5.01 17.96
C ALA A 104 1.11 6.29 17.15
N THR A 105 0.86 6.18 15.85
CA THR A 105 0.55 7.32 14.97
C THR A 105 -0.87 7.26 14.43
N PHE A 106 -1.56 8.40 14.33
CA PHE A 106 -2.90 8.48 13.70
C PHE A 106 -2.90 8.11 12.22
N TYR A 107 -1.71 8.10 11.61
CA TYR A 107 -1.54 7.73 10.21
C TYR A 107 -1.55 6.21 9.98
N THR A 108 -1.25 5.42 11.01
CA THR A 108 -1.22 3.95 10.89
C THR A 108 -2.57 3.37 10.46
N PRO A 109 -3.70 3.69 11.12
CA PRO A 109 -5.02 3.21 10.68
C PRO A 109 -5.38 3.65 9.25
N TYR A 110 -5.02 4.88 8.87
CA TYR A 110 -5.22 5.36 7.50
C TYR A 110 -4.47 4.51 6.46
N LEU A 111 -3.21 4.14 6.73
CA LEU A 111 -2.44 3.26 5.84
C LEU A 111 -3.04 1.86 5.73
N ILE A 112 -3.57 1.32 6.83
CA ILE A 112 -4.29 0.05 6.83
C ILE A 112 -5.56 0.15 5.97
N ASN A 113 -6.30 1.24 6.08
CA ASN A 113 -7.47 1.49 5.24
C ASN A 113 -7.14 1.60 3.73
N GLN A 114 -5.88 1.80 3.37
CA GLN A 114 -5.40 1.82 1.98
C GLN A 114 -4.64 0.56 1.56
N ALA A 115 -4.40 -0.39 2.46
CA ALA A 115 -3.64 -1.59 2.15
C ALA A 115 -4.35 -2.41 1.06
N ALA A 116 -3.64 -2.71 -0.03
CA ALA A 116 -4.15 -3.54 -1.11
C ALA A 116 -4.02 -5.04 -0.80
N ASP A 117 -3.13 -5.39 0.13
CA ASP A 117 -2.79 -6.75 0.58
C ASP A 117 -3.45 -7.10 1.93
N LEU A 118 -4.63 -6.49 2.18
CA LEU A 118 -5.37 -6.64 3.44
C LEU A 118 -5.81 -8.10 3.68
N PHE A 119 -6.16 -8.83 2.61
CA PHE A 119 -6.61 -10.22 2.69
C PHE A 119 -5.47 -11.19 3.02
N GLU A 120 -4.30 -10.95 2.44
CA GLU A 120 -3.11 -11.78 2.61
C GLU A 120 -2.47 -11.58 3.99
N ASN A 121 -2.62 -10.39 4.57
CA ASN A 121 -1.98 -9.99 5.83
C ASN A 121 -2.99 -9.60 6.92
N TYR A 122 -4.18 -10.22 6.91
CA TYR A 122 -5.26 -9.93 7.86
C TYR A 122 -4.80 -9.92 9.32
N ASP A 123 -4.13 -10.98 9.77
CA ASP A 123 -3.70 -11.13 11.17
C ASP A 123 -2.71 -10.04 11.60
N PHE A 124 -1.82 -9.64 10.68
CA PHE A 124 -0.90 -8.54 10.92
C PHE A 124 -1.67 -7.24 11.19
N TYR A 125 -2.61 -6.88 10.31
CA TYR A 125 -3.39 -5.66 10.47
C TYR A 125 -4.31 -5.69 11.69
N LYS A 126 -4.94 -6.84 11.97
CA LYS A 126 -5.74 -7.06 13.19
C LYS A 126 -4.92 -6.83 14.45
N ASN A 127 -3.71 -7.40 14.49
CA ASN A 127 -2.79 -7.23 15.61
C ASN A 127 -2.37 -5.77 15.78
N VAL A 128 -2.06 -5.07 14.69
CA VAL A 128 -1.71 -3.65 14.75
C VAL A 128 -2.86 -2.82 15.31
N LEU A 129 -4.08 -2.96 14.79
CA LEU A 129 -5.25 -2.21 15.25
C LEU A 129 -5.56 -2.49 16.74
N GLY A 130 -5.43 -3.75 17.17
CA GLY A 130 -5.62 -4.12 18.58
C GLY A 130 -4.60 -3.51 19.55
N ASN A 131 -3.41 -3.18 19.06
CA ASN A 131 -2.28 -2.64 19.86
C ASN A 131 -2.06 -1.12 19.70
N LEU A 132 -3.01 -0.41 19.10
CA LEU A 132 -2.99 1.06 19.07
C LEU A 132 -3.17 1.62 20.49
N ASN A 133 -2.71 2.85 20.72
CA ASN A 133 -3.04 3.55 21.96
C ASN A 133 -4.52 4.00 21.97
N GLU A 134 -5.09 4.27 23.15
CA GLU A 134 -6.51 4.60 23.28
C GLU A 134 -6.91 5.85 22.48
N LYS A 135 -6.07 6.90 22.48
CA LYS A 135 -6.31 8.13 21.70
C LYS A 135 -6.50 7.84 20.20
N ILE A 136 -5.73 6.91 19.64
CA ILE A 136 -5.83 6.55 18.21
C ILE A 136 -6.97 5.58 17.97
N LYS A 137 -7.25 4.64 18.90
CA LYS A 137 -8.38 3.71 18.78
C LYS A 137 -9.72 4.44 18.62
N GLU A 138 -9.88 5.57 19.29
CA GLU A 138 -11.10 6.38 19.23
C GLU A 138 -11.27 7.16 17.91
N SER A 139 -10.20 7.26 17.11
CA SER A 139 -10.23 8.04 15.86
C SER A 139 -11.14 7.43 14.79
N SER A 140 -11.67 8.28 13.91
CA SER A 140 -12.47 7.83 12.76
C SER A 140 -11.67 6.91 11.83
N TYR A 141 -10.37 7.18 11.65
CA TYR A 141 -9.50 6.35 10.82
C TYR A 141 -9.38 4.91 11.34
N THR A 142 -9.36 4.71 12.65
CA THR A 142 -9.35 3.36 13.24
C THR A 142 -10.67 2.64 12.99
N LYS A 143 -11.81 3.32 13.18
CA LYS A 143 -13.13 2.74 12.92
C LYS A 143 -13.27 2.30 11.46
N GLU A 144 -12.88 3.15 10.52
CA GLU A 144 -12.87 2.82 9.09
C GLU A 144 -11.97 1.61 8.79
N ALA A 145 -10.75 1.59 9.34
CA ALA A 145 -9.82 0.48 9.15
C ALA A 145 -10.37 -0.85 9.73
N GLU A 146 -11.01 -0.81 10.91
CA GLU A 146 -11.65 -1.96 11.52
C GLU A 146 -12.84 -2.46 10.71
N GLU A 147 -13.69 -1.58 10.18
CA GLU A 147 -14.81 -1.94 9.31
C GLU A 147 -14.32 -2.62 8.03
N ARG A 148 -13.30 -2.04 7.39
CA ARG A 148 -12.69 -2.66 6.20
C ARG A 148 -12.08 -4.02 6.52
N LEU A 149 -11.42 -4.15 7.68
CA LEU A 149 -10.86 -5.42 8.13
C LEU A 149 -11.96 -6.47 8.44
N LYS A 150 -13.07 -6.05 9.05
CA LYS A 150 -14.24 -6.91 9.27
C LYS A 150 -14.83 -7.42 7.95
N ALA A 151 -14.92 -6.56 6.93
CA ALA A 151 -15.44 -6.92 5.62
C ALA A 151 -14.65 -8.06 4.95
N VAL A 152 -13.34 -8.17 5.23
CA VAL A 152 -12.47 -9.21 4.65
C VAL A 152 -12.28 -10.45 5.54
N THR A 153 -12.91 -10.50 6.72
CA THR A 153 -12.72 -11.57 7.72
C THR A 153 -13.19 -12.96 7.23
N LYS A 154 -13.99 -13.06 6.16
CA LYS A 154 -14.40 -14.35 5.59
C LYS A 154 -13.55 -14.82 4.40
N LEU A 155 -12.62 -13.99 3.93
CA LEU A 155 -11.92 -14.18 2.65
C LEU A 155 -10.38 -14.10 2.81
N TYR A 156 -9.87 -14.07 4.03
CA TYR A 156 -8.43 -14.00 4.27
C TYR A 156 -7.75 -15.37 4.09
N LYS A 157 -6.43 -15.36 3.85
CA LYS A 157 -5.66 -16.59 3.67
C LYS A 157 -5.68 -17.43 4.96
N GLY A 158 -6.19 -18.66 4.87
CA GLY A 158 -6.36 -19.54 6.03
C GLY A 158 -7.73 -19.44 6.69
N ALA A 159 -8.63 -18.57 6.20
CA ALA A 159 -10.03 -18.61 6.59
C ALA A 159 -10.69 -19.91 6.13
N LYS A 160 -11.63 -20.43 6.92
CA LYS A 160 -12.49 -21.53 6.50
C LYS A 160 -13.33 -21.06 5.31
N VAL A 161 -13.32 -21.84 4.21
CA VAL A 161 -14.13 -21.53 3.03
C VAL A 161 -15.60 -21.50 3.46
N PRO A 162 -16.36 -20.42 3.14
CA PRO A 162 -17.77 -20.36 3.49
C PRO A 162 -18.53 -21.50 2.80
N GLU A 163 -19.54 -22.05 3.49
CA GLU A 163 -20.43 -23.02 2.87
C GLU A 163 -21.16 -22.36 1.69
N ILE A 164 -21.01 -22.95 0.49
CA ILE A 164 -21.68 -22.45 -0.71
C ILE A 164 -22.98 -23.22 -0.85
N ALA A 165 -24.10 -22.51 -0.68
CA ALA A 165 -25.42 -23.01 -0.95
C ALA A 165 -26.01 -22.26 -2.15
N GLY A 166 -26.65 -22.97 -3.06
CA GLY A 166 -27.24 -22.36 -4.25
C GLY A 166 -28.13 -23.31 -5.02
N GLN A 167 -28.65 -22.84 -6.14
CA GLN A 167 -29.38 -23.65 -7.11
C GLN A 167 -28.57 -23.72 -8.40
N ASP A 168 -28.49 -24.91 -8.98
CA ASP A 168 -27.89 -25.09 -10.31
C ASP A 168 -28.82 -24.57 -11.42
N ILE A 169 -28.36 -24.66 -12.67
CA ILE A 169 -29.15 -24.25 -13.86
C ILE A 169 -30.44 -25.06 -14.05
N LYS A 170 -30.61 -26.17 -13.33
CA LYS A 170 -31.80 -27.02 -13.32
C LYS A 170 -32.68 -26.79 -12.07
N ARG A 171 -32.39 -25.75 -11.28
CA ARG A 171 -33.02 -25.42 -9.99
C ARG A 171 -32.82 -26.48 -8.91
N GLN A 172 -31.83 -27.35 -9.06
CA GLN A 172 -31.48 -28.32 -8.04
C GLN A 172 -30.62 -27.64 -6.97
N GLU A 173 -31.05 -27.73 -5.72
CA GLU A 173 -30.30 -27.18 -4.59
C GLU A 173 -29.04 -27.97 -4.34
N TYR A 174 -27.95 -27.26 -4.08
CA TYR A 174 -26.70 -27.85 -3.60
C TYR A 174 -26.19 -27.09 -2.38
N GLN A 175 -25.55 -27.84 -1.48
CA GLN A 175 -24.83 -27.32 -0.32
C GLN A 175 -23.47 -27.99 -0.30
N ASN A 176 -22.43 -27.27 -0.72
CA ASN A 176 -21.06 -27.76 -0.64
C ASN A 176 -20.47 -27.40 0.72
N ARG A 177 -20.38 -28.41 1.60
CA ARG A 177 -19.47 -28.40 2.75
C ARG A 177 -18.10 -28.82 2.26
N LEU A 178 -17.23 -27.87 1.97
CA LEU A 178 -15.81 -28.17 1.76
C LEU A 178 -15.23 -28.54 3.14
N GLN A 179 -14.96 -29.85 3.33
CA GLN A 179 -14.31 -30.42 4.52
C GLN A 179 -12.84 -30.02 4.57
#